data_AF-A0A955VVZ8-F1
#
_entry.id   AF-A0A955VVZ8-F1
#
_cell.length_a   1.000
_cell.length_b   1.000
_cell.length_c   1.000
_cell.angle_alpha   90.00
_cell.angle_beta   90.00
_cell.angle_gamma   90.00
#
_symmetry.space_group_name_H-M   'P 1'
#
loop_
_entity.id
_entity.type
_entity.pdbx_description
1 polymer ?
#
loop_
_entity_poly.entity_id
_entity_poly.type
_entity_poly.pdbx_seq_one_letter_code
_entity_poly.pdbx_strand_id
1 'polypeptide(L)'
;MRLLLPSLLLVLATGCVRQSTYDALKGECDADRARLDLALSEEQAKAEQLRREVEALELRIQALTDEKANLLKDQSQLEGSLAELQEALAELEKRKRAADARVAEFKSLLGRFQALVDAGRLRVKIVDGRMVVELATDVLFDSGKADLSDEGKEAITEVTGLLVGIPDRRFQVEGHTDNV
;
A
#
# COMPACT_ATOMS: atom_id res chain seq x y z
N MET A 1 115.64 -27.27 -35.74
CA MET A 1 116.07 -25.86 -35.88
C MET A 1 115.20 -25.22 -36.95
N ARG A 2 114.38 -24.20 -36.59
CA ARG A 2 113.65 -23.27 -37.48
C ARG A 2 112.56 -23.90 -38.39
N LEU A 3 111.42 -23.29 -38.73
CA LEU A 3 110.61 -22.12 -38.33
C LEU A 3 109.32 -22.21 -39.21
N LEU A 4 108.29 -21.43 -38.86
CA LEU A 4 107.18 -20.95 -39.72
C LEU A 4 105.85 -21.73 -39.74
N LEU A 5 104.86 -21.12 -39.08
CA LEU A 5 103.43 -21.07 -39.43
C LEU A 5 103.24 -20.51 -40.85
N PRO A 6 102.16 -20.86 -41.60
CA PRO A 6 100.89 -20.16 -41.37
C PRO A 6 99.58 -20.89 -41.79
N SER A 7 98.45 -20.20 -41.57
CA SER A 7 97.23 -20.17 -42.41
C SER A 7 96.16 -21.26 -42.31
N LEU A 8 95.13 -20.95 -41.51
CA LEU A 8 93.71 -20.80 -41.90
C LEU A 8 93.30 -21.37 -43.28
N LEU A 9 92.47 -22.42 -43.29
CA LEU A 9 91.48 -22.66 -44.34
C LEU A 9 90.17 -23.15 -43.71
N LEU A 10 89.21 -22.24 -43.61
CA LEU A 10 87.86 -22.44 -43.10
C LEU A 10 87.01 -23.09 -44.20
N VAL A 11 86.70 -24.38 -44.06
CA VAL A 11 85.80 -25.10 -44.99
C VAL A 11 84.35 -24.77 -44.62
N LEU A 12 83.78 -23.76 -45.28
CA LEU A 12 82.35 -23.47 -45.29
C LEU A 12 81.63 -24.56 -46.10
N ALA A 13 80.96 -25.48 -45.42
CA ALA A 13 80.03 -26.40 -46.06
C ALA A 13 78.75 -25.64 -46.43
N THR A 14 78.68 -25.12 -47.67
CA THR A 14 77.47 -24.50 -48.22
C THR A 14 76.48 -25.59 -48.63
N GLY A 15 75.46 -25.82 -47.80
CA GLY A 15 74.28 -26.60 -48.19
C GLY A 15 73.49 -25.86 -49.28
N CYS A 16 73.80 -26.13 -50.55
CA CYS A 16 73.11 -25.53 -51.69
C CYS A 16 71.76 -26.22 -51.94
N VAL A 17 70.67 -25.59 -51.49
CA VAL A 17 69.31 -25.89 -51.97
C VAL A 17 69.12 -25.22 -53.34
N ARG A 18 68.33 -25.82 -54.25
CA ARG A 18 68.00 -25.19 -55.54
C ARG A 18 67.21 -23.91 -55.30
N GLN A 19 67.57 -22.82 -55.98
CA GLN A 19 66.94 -21.51 -55.78
C GLN A 19 65.41 -21.56 -55.95
N SER A 20 64.90 -22.34 -56.91
CA SER A 20 63.46 -22.54 -57.11
C SER A 20 62.74 -23.20 -55.94
N THR A 21 63.37 -24.16 -55.26
CA THR A 21 62.79 -24.79 -54.06
C THR A 21 62.79 -23.85 -52.86
N TYR A 22 63.79 -22.97 -52.75
CA TYR A 22 63.81 -21.92 -51.73
C TYR A 22 62.72 -20.88 -51.97
N ASP A 23 62.60 -20.39 -53.21
CA ASP A 23 61.61 -19.38 -53.58
C ASP A 23 60.17 -19.92 -53.44
N ALA A 24 59.94 -21.20 -53.79
CA ALA A 24 58.65 -21.86 -53.59
C ALA A 24 58.29 -22.01 -52.10
N LEU A 25 59.22 -22.50 -51.26
CA LEU A 25 58.99 -22.65 -49.82
C LEU A 25 58.80 -21.30 -49.13
N LYS A 26 59.52 -20.27 -49.58
CA LYS A 26 59.33 -18.90 -49.10
C LYS A 26 57.95 -18.36 -49.46
N GLY A 27 57.49 -18.59 -50.69
CA GLY A 27 56.14 -18.23 -51.13
C GLY A 27 55.04 -18.94 -50.34
N GLU A 28 55.21 -20.22 -50.02
CA GLU A 28 54.29 -20.97 -49.15
C GLU A 28 54.27 -20.42 -47.72
N CYS A 29 55.44 -20.18 -47.11
CA CYS A 29 55.55 -19.56 -45.79
C CYS A 29 54.91 -18.16 -45.73
N ASP A 30 55.09 -17.34 -46.76
CA ASP A 30 54.52 -15.99 -46.83
C ASP A 30 52.98 -16.06 -47.02
N ALA A 31 52.48 -17.02 -47.80
CA ALA A 31 51.05 -17.28 -47.95
C ALA A 31 50.40 -17.79 -46.65
N ASP A 32 51.07 -18.69 -45.93
CA ASP A 32 50.58 -19.21 -44.66
C ASP A 32 50.63 -18.17 -43.55
N ARG A 33 51.66 -17.31 -43.51
CA ARG A 33 51.69 -16.13 -42.64
C ARG A 33 50.52 -15.19 -42.92
N ALA A 34 50.26 -14.86 -44.19
CA ALA A 34 49.13 -14.01 -44.55
C ALA A 34 47.79 -14.62 -44.14
N ARG A 35 47.61 -15.94 -44.26
CA ARG A 35 46.42 -16.66 -43.79
C ARG A 35 46.28 -16.62 -42.27
N LEU A 36 47.37 -16.86 -41.54
CA LEU A 36 47.40 -16.81 -40.08
C LEU A 36 47.10 -15.40 -39.57
N ASP A 37 47.68 -14.37 -40.18
CA ASP A 37 47.43 -12.97 -39.83
C ASP A 37 45.97 -12.58 -40.07
N LEU A 38 45.37 -13.03 -41.18
CA LEU A 38 43.97 -12.80 -41.48
C LEU A 38 43.06 -13.50 -40.45
N ALA A 39 43.30 -14.79 -40.17
CA ALA A 39 42.55 -15.54 -39.17
C ALA A 39 42.68 -14.93 -37.76
N LEU A 40 43.89 -14.49 -37.38
CA LEU A 40 44.12 -13.82 -36.11
C LEU A 40 43.33 -12.50 -36.02
N SER A 41 43.30 -11.72 -37.09
CA SER A 41 42.55 -10.45 -37.14
C SER A 41 41.03 -10.68 -37.04
N GLU A 42 40.51 -11.73 -37.68
CA GLU A 42 39.09 -12.09 -37.58
C GLU A 42 38.72 -12.55 -36.17
N GLU A 43 39.54 -13.39 -35.54
CA GLU A 43 39.31 -13.84 -34.16
C GLU A 43 39.45 -12.69 -33.15
N GLN A 44 40.38 -11.77 -33.35
CA GLN A 44 40.48 -10.55 -32.54
C GLN A 44 39.22 -9.68 -32.67
N ALA A 45 38.71 -9.48 -33.88
CA ALA A 45 37.49 -8.73 -34.11
C ALA A 45 36.27 -9.39 -33.44
N LYS A 46 36.14 -10.72 -33.52
CA LYS A 46 35.08 -11.49 -32.82
C LYS A 46 35.22 -11.39 -31.31
N ALA A 47 36.44 -11.52 -30.78
CA ALA A 47 36.69 -11.40 -29.35
C ALA A 47 36.33 -10.01 -28.82
N GLU A 48 36.64 -8.95 -29.57
CA GLU A 48 36.22 -7.59 -29.22
C GLU A 48 34.71 -7.41 -29.28
N GLN A 49 34.03 -7.95 -30.30
CA GLN A 49 32.58 -7.90 -30.40
C GLN A 49 31.92 -8.62 -29.21
N LEU A 50 32.33 -9.85 -28.91
CA LEU A 50 31.80 -10.62 -27.79
C LEU A 50 32.04 -9.92 -26.45
N ARG A 51 33.21 -9.28 -26.26
CA ARG A 51 33.49 -8.48 -25.06
C ARG A 51 32.51 -7.32 -24.91
N ARG A 52 32.20 -6.59 -25.99
CA ARG A 52 31.22 -5.50 -25.97
C ARG A 52 29.81 -6.01 -25.69
N GLU A 53 29.43 -7.15 -26.25
CA GLU A 53 28.13 -7.77 -26.00
C GLU A 53 27.99 -8.22 -24.53
N VAL A 54 29.02 -8.84 -23.96
CA VAL A 54 29.05 -9.22 -22.54
C VAL A 54 28.90 -7.99 -21.65
N GLU A 55 29.66 -6.93 -21.89
CA GLU A 55 29.56 -5.68 -21.11
C GLU A 55 28.15 -5.06 -21.20
N ALA A 56 27.56 -5.03 -22.40
CA ALA A 56 26.19 -4.53 -22.59
C ALA A 56 25.15 -5.39 -21.86
N LEU A 57 25.31 -6.72 -21.87
CA LEU A 57 24.42 -7.63 -21.16
C LEU A 57 24.57 -7.52 -19.64
N GLU A 58 25.80 -7.35 -19.12
CA GLU A 58 26.06 -7.12 -17.70
C GLU A 58 25.39 -5.85 -17.21
N LEU A 59 25.50 -4.75 -17.96
CA LEU A 59 24.80 -3.50 -17.66
C LEU A 59 23.28 -3.67 -17.67
N ARG A 60 22.75 -4.46 -18.62
CA ARG A 60 21.31 -4.73 -18.69
C ARG A 60 20.83 -5.59 -17.52
N ILE A 61 21.61 -6.59 -17.11
CA ILE A 61 21.31 -7.44 -15.96
C ILE A 61 21.30 -6.60 -14.68
N GLN A 62 22.27 -5.70 -14.52
CA GLN A 62 22.33 -4.81 -13.36
C GLN A 62 21.08 -3.91 -13.30
N ALA A 63 20.73 -3.25 -14.41
CA ALA A 63 19.55 -2.40 -14.48
C ALA A 63 18.25 -3.15 -14.16
N LEU A 64 18.07 -4.36 -14.71
CA LEU A 64 16.90 -5.19 -14.44
C LEU A 64 16.86 -5.69 -12.99
N THR A 65 18.02 -5.93 -12.39
CA THR A 65 18.13 -6.34 -10.98
C THR A 65 17.71 -5.20 -10.05
N ASP A 66 18.15 -3.98 -10.34
CA ASP A 66 17.78 -2.78 -9.58
C ASP A 66 16.28 -2.47 -9.74
N GLU A 67 15.74 -2.57 -10.95
CA GLU A 67 14.31 -2.42 -11.22
C GLU A 67 13.48 -3.46 -10.45
N LYS A 68 13.89 -4.73 -10.48
CA LYS A 68 13.23 -5.80 -9.72
C LYS A 68 13.26 -5.54 -8.21
N ALA A 69 14.39 -5.06 -7.68
CA ALA A 69 14.49 -4.74 -6.27
C ALA A 69 13.53 -3.61 -5.86
N ASN A 70 13.40 -2.58 -6.69
CA ASN A 70 12.43 -1.50 -6.46
C ASN A 70 10.99 -2.00 -6.54
N LEU A 71 10.64 -2.80 -7.54
CA LEU A 71 9.29 -3.37 -7.66
C LEU A 71 8.91 -4.25 -6.47
N LEU A 72 9.84 -5.05 -5.95
CA LEU A 72 9.61 -5.85 -4.75
C LEU A 72 9.38 -5.00 -3.50
N LYS A 73 10.12 -3.89 -3.38
CA LYS A 73 9.93 -2.93 -2.29
C LYS A 73 8.55 -2.27 -2.39
N ASP A 74 8.17 -1.80 -3.57
CA ASP A 74 6.87 -1.18 -3.81
C ASP A 74 5.75 -2.17 -3.53
N GLN A 75 5.87 -3.42 -4.01
CA GLN A 75 4.90 -4.47 -3.72
C GLN A 75 4.70 -4.67 -2.21
N SER A 76 5.79 -4.78 -1.44
CA SER A 76 5.71 -4.95 0.01
C SER A 76 5.05 -3.74 0.69
N GLN A 77 5.30 -2.52 0.21
CA GLN A 77 4.65 -1.31 0.72
C GLN A 77 3.15 -1.30 0.42
N LEU A 78 2.75 -1.64 -0.81
CA LEU A 78 1.34 -1.73 -1.19
C LEU A 78 0.60 -2.80 -0.39
N GLU A 79 1.20 -3.97 -0.19
CA GLU A 79 0.63 -5.05 0.63
C GLU A 79 0.41 -4.59 2.09
N GLY A 80 1.36 -3.84 2.66
CA GLY A 80 1.21 -3.24 3.98
C GLY A 80 0.06 -2.23 4.05
N SER A 81 0.00 -1.28 3.12
CA SER A 81 -1.09 -0.28 3.07
C SER A 81 -2.46 -0.93 2.84
N LEU A 82 -2.53 -2.01 2.06
CA LEU A 82 -3.78 -2.74 1.83
C LEU A 82 -4.27 -3.40 3.12
N ALA A 83 -3.38 -4.01 3.91
CA ALA A 83 -3.73 -4.58 5.21
C ALA A 83 -4.26 -3.52 6.19
N GLU A 84 -3.58 -2.36 6.29
CA GLU A 84 -4.01 -1.24 7.13
C GLU A 84 -5.39 -0.71 6.72
N LEU A 85 -5.64 -0.56 5.42
CA LEU A 85 -6.94 -0.12 4.90
C LEU A 85 -8.06 -1.11 5.18
N GLN A 86 -7.78 -2.41 5.06
CA GLN A 86 -8.75 -3.46 5.39
C GLN A 86 -9.13 -3.43 6.87
N GLU A 87 -8.17 -3.26 7.77
CA GLU A 87 -8.44 -3.14 9.21
C GLU A 87 -9.25 -1.87 9.52
N ALA A 88 -8.86 -0.73 8.94
CA ALA A 88 -9.58 0.53 9.11
C ALA A 88 -11.04 0.44 8.60
N LEU A 89 -11.27 -0.21 7.47
CA LEU A 89 -12.61 -0.45 6.93
C LEU A 89 -13.45 -1.33 7.85
N ALA A 90 -12.88 -2.43 8.37
CA ALA A 90 -13.59 -3.33 9.28
C ALA A 90 -14.02 -2.60 10.58
N GLU A 91 -13.14 -1.77 11.14
CA GLU A 91 -13.46 -0.97 12.33
C GLU A 91 -14.50 0.11 12.03
N LEU A 92 -14.41 0.78 10.87
CA LEU A 92 -15.40 1.78 10.46
C LEU A 92 -16.77 1.16 10.25
N GLU A 93 -16.86 -0.01 9.62
CA GLU A 93 -18.11 -0.75 9.47
C GLU A 93 -18.71 -1.13 10.82
N LYS A 94 -17.89 -1.61 11.76
CA LYS A 94 -18.33 -1.93 13.12
C LYS A 94 -18.89 -0.70 13.84
N ARG A 95 -18.20 0.45 13.75
CA ARG A 95 -18.66 1.72 14.32
C ARG A 95 -19.96 2.19 13.67
N LYS A 96 -20.07 2.06 12.35
CA LYS A 96 -21.27 2.40 11.59
C LYS A 96 -22.47 1.55 12.04
N ARG A 97 -22.30 0.21 12.11
CA ARG A 97 -23.36 -0.69 12.59
C ARG A 97 -23.80 -0.34 14.01
N ALA A 98 -22.87 -0.02 14.90
CA ALA A 98 -23.19 0.41 16.26
C ALA A 98 -23.93 1.76 16.29
N ALA A 99 -23.55 2.71 15.43
CA ALA A 99 -24.25 3.99 15.29
C ALA A 99 -25.66 3.82 14.72
N ASP A 100 -25.82 3.03 13.67
CA ASP A 100 -27.10 2.72 13.04
C ASP A 100 -28.04 2.03 14.02
N ALA A 101 -27.53 1.09 14.83
CA ALA A 101 -28.28 0.43 15.89
C ALA A 101 -28.78 1.44 16.95
N ARG A 102 -27.91 2.36 17.40
CA ARG A 102 -28.32 3.44 18.34
C ARG A 102 -29.41 4.32 17.73
N VAL A 103 -29.27 4.72 16.47
CA VAL A 103 -30.26 5.56 15.77
C VAL A 103 -31.59 4.82 15.65
N ALA A 104 -31.57 3.54 15.29
CA ALA A 104 -32.78 2.71 15.19
C ALA A 104 -33.49 2.57 16.55
N GLU A 105 -32.71 2.36 17.62
CA GLU A 105 -33.23 2.34 18.99
C GLU A 105 -33.89 3.66 19.37
N PHE A 106 -33.24 4.80 19.09
CA PHE A 106 -33.82 6.12 19.34
C PHE A 106 -35.10 6.35 18.55
N LYS A 107 -35.15 5.97 17.27
CA LYS A 107 -36.37 6.07 16.46
C LYS A 107 -37.50 5.21 17.01
N SER A 108 -37.18 4.00 17.48
CA SER A 108 -38.16 3.13 18.13
C SER A 108 -38.72 3.76 19.40
N LEU A 109 -37.87 4.37 20.23
CA LEU A 109 -38.29 5.09 21.44
C LEU A 109 -39.19 6.28 21.10
N LEU A 110 -38.82 7.11 20.13
CA LEU A 110 -39.65 8.22 19.66
C LEU A 110 -41.03 7.74 19.21
N GLY A 111 -41.08 6.64 18.45
CA GLY A 111 -42.33 6.03 17.99
C GLY A 111 -43.29 5.65 19.13
N ARG A 112 -42.78 5.31 20.32
CA ARG A 112 -43.63 5.00 21.49
C ARG A 112 -44.37 6.23 22.03
N PHE A 113 -43.77 7.41 21.90
CA PHE A 113 -44.37 8.66 22.36
C PHE A 113 -45.16 9.39 21.27
N GLN A 114 -45.08 8.95 20.01
CA GLN A 114 -45.68 9.64 18.87
C GLN A 114 -47.18 9.91 19.04
N ALA A 115 -47.95 8.95 19.56
CA ALA A 115 -49.39 9.15 19.80
C ALA A 115 -49.68 10.27 20.81
N LEU A 116 -48.85 10.41 21.85
CA LEU A 116 -48.99 11.49 22.84
C LEU A 116 -48.49 12.84 22.31
N VAL A 117 -47.49 12.82 21.42
CA VAL A 117 -47.05 14.00 20.67
C VAL A 117 -48.16 14.49 19.73
N ASP A 118 -48.76 13.59 18.95
CA ASP A 118 -49.83 13.89 18.00
C ASP A 118 -51.09 14.40 18.71
N ALA A 119 -51.36 13.91 19.92
CA ALA A 119 -52.43 14.40 20.79
C ALA A 119 -52.11 15.76 21.46
N GLY A 120 -50.92 16.33 21.24
CA GLY A 120 -50.50 17.61 21.81
C GLY A 120 -50.23 17.59 23.32
N ARG A 121 -50.14 16.41 23.94
CA ARG A 121 -50.01 16.24 25.40
C ARG A 121 -48.56 16.37 25.87
N LEU A 122 -47.61 16.06 24.99
CA LEU A 122 -46.18 16.21 25.26
C LEU A 122 -45.41 16.57 23.98
N ARG A 123 -44.17 17.02 24.14
CA ARG A 123 -43.19 17.16 23.06
C ARG A 123 -41.97 16.33 23.39
N VAL A 124 -41.29 15.82 22.37
CA VAL A 124 -40.02 15.13 22.54
C VAL A 124 -38.95 15.87 21.75
N LYS A 125 -37.83 16.18 22.41
CA LYS A 125 -36.65 16.81 21.79
C LYS A 125 -35.38 16.05 22.17
N ILE A 126 -34.32 16.28 21.40
CA ILE A 126 -32.99 15.75 21.71
C ILE A 126 -32.10 16.92 22.13
N VAL A 127 -31.53 16.84 23.33
CA VAL A 127 -30.59 17.82 23.87
C VAL A 127 -29.38 17.06 24.40
N ASP A 128 -28.19 17.42 23.93
CA ASP A 128 -26.91 16.80 24.35
C ASP A 128 -26.91 15.27 24.33
N GLY A 129 -27.53 14.67 23.30
CA GLY A 129 -27.63 13.23 23.14
C GLY A 129 -28.61 12.53 24.09
N ARG A 130 -29.43 13.29 24.82
CA ARG A 130 -30.49 12.78 25.69
C ARG A 130 -31.85 13.12 25.10
N MET A 131 -32.77 12.15 25.19
CA MET A 131 -34.17 12.37 24.86
C MET A 131 -34.83 13.10 26.02
N VAL A 132 -35.38 14.28 25.75
CA VAL A 132 -36.11 15.11 26.71
C VAL A 132 -37.57 15.09 26.35
N VAL A 133 -38.40 14.66 27.29
CA VAL A 133 -39.85 14.66 27.18
C VAL A 133 -40.36 15.89 27.93
N GLU A 134 -40.99 16.81 27.20
CA GLU A 134 -41.61 18.01 27.76
C GLU A 134 -43.12 17.82 27.87
N LEU A 135 -43.65 18.02 29.07
CA LEU A 135 -45.09 18.05 29.33
C LEU A 135 -45.52 19.50 29.46
N ALA A 136 -46.71 19.85 28.96
CA ALA A 136 -47.22 21.21 29.08
C ALA A 136 -47.61 21.53 30.54
N THR A 137 -47.11 22.63 31.09
CA THR A 137 -47.35 23.03 32.49
C THR A 137 -48.84 23.20 32.80
N ASP A 138 -49.59 23.83 31.89
CA ASP A 138 -51.03 24.06 32.04
C ASP A 138 -51.86 22.77 32.08
N VAL A 139 -51.28 21.65 31.64
CA VAL A 139 -51.90 20.32 31.73
C VAL A 139 -51.58 19.65 33.07
N LEU A 140 -50.42 19.94 33.66
CA LEU A 140 -49.94 19.26 34.87
C LEU A 140 -50.43 19.90 36.17
N PHE A 141 -50.56 21.23 36.22
CA PHE A 141 -50.84 21.96 37.45
C PHE A 141 -51.89 23.05 37.23
N ASP A 142 -52.77 23.25 38.21
CA ASP A 142 -53.60 24.46 38.25
C ASP A 142 -52.72 25.69 38.53
N SER A 143 -53.16 26.87 38.07
CA SER A 143 -52.47 28.14 38.34
C SER A 143 -52.17 28.34 39.83
N GLY A 144 -50.89 28.51 40.17
CA GLY A 144 -50.41 28.76 41.52
C GLY A 144 -50.41 27.54 42.46
N LYS A 145 -50.67 26.33 41.95
CA LYS A 145 -50.58 25.08 42.71
C LYS A 145 -49.38 24.25 42.27
N ALA A 146 -48.86 23.45 43.20
CA ALA A 146 -47.82 22.44 42.94
C ALA A 146 -48.38 21.00 42.96
N ASP A 147 -49.65 20.83 43.33
CA ASP A 147 -50.34 19.55 43.25
C ASP A 147 -50.79 19.29 41.80
N LEU A 148 -50.65 18.05 41.35
CA LEU A 148 -51.11 17.64 40.03
C LEU A 148 -52.63 17.80 39.91
N SER A 149 -53.08 18.40 38.81
CA SER A 149 -54.49 18.36 38.39
C SER A 149 -54.92 16.93 38.06
N ASP A 150 -56.22 16.69 37.92
CA ASP A 150 -56.71 15.36 37.57
C ASP A 150 -56.27 14.96 36.15
N GLU A 151 -56.28 15.90 35.20
CA GLU A 151 -55.70 15.75 33.87
C GLU A 151 -54.18 15.53 33.92
N GLY A 152 -53.49 16.20 34.84
CA GLY A 152 -52.05 16.05 35.07
C GLY A 152 -51.68 14.66 35.56
N LYS A 153 -52.48 14.08 36.47
CA LYS A 153 -52.31 12.69 36.93
C LYS A 153 -52.50 11.70 35.79
N GLU A 154 -53.49 11.90 34.92
CA GLU A 154 -53.71 11.05 33.75
C GLU A 154 -52.54 11.13 32.76
N ALA A 155 -52.06 12.33 32.43
CA ALA A 155 -50.91 12.53 31.56
C ALA A 155 -49.63 11.86 32.09
N ILE A 156 -49.35 12.01 33.39
CA ILE A 156 -48.20 11.33 34.03
C ILE A 156 -48.38 9.81 34.04
N THR A 157 -49.60 9.30 34.23
CA THR A 157 -49.89 7.86 34.22
C THR A 157 -49.62 7.25 32.84
N GLU A 158 -50.00 7.92 31.76
CA GLU A 158 -49.72 7.46 30.39
C GLU A 158 -48.23 7.49 30.06
N VAL A 159 -47.54 8.56 30.43
CA VAL A 159 -46.08 8.66 30.24
C VAL A 159 -45.38 7.56 31.02
N THR A 160 -45.70 7.39 32.31
CA THR A 160 -45.07 6.35 33.14
C THR A 160 -45.37 4.95 32.63
N GLY A 161 -46.57 4.68 32.09
CA GLY A 161 -46.88 3.43 31.41
C GLY A 161 -45.95 3.12 30.23
N LEU A 162 -45.60 4.12 29.43
CA LEU A 162 -44.61 3.97 28.35
C LEU A 162 -43.19 3.78 28.88
N LEU A 163 -42.82 4.49 29.95
CA LEU A 163 -41.49 4.41 30.56
C LEU A 163 -41.21 3.04 31.19
N VAL A 164 -42.22 2.37 31.77
CA VAL A 164 -42.09 1.01 32.31
C VAL A 164 -41.66 0.01 31.22
N GLY A 165 -42.07 0.23 29.97
CA GLY A 165 -41.66 -0.60 28.84
C GLY A 165 -40.22 -0.36 28.36
N ILE A 166 -39.47 0.57 28.96
CA ILE A 166 -38.10 0.94 28.57
C ILE A 166 -37.13 0.54 29.72
N PRO A 167 -36.68 -0.72 29.77
CA PRO A 167 -35.78 -1.19 30.83
C PRO A 167 -34.38 -0.58 30.69
N ASP A 168 -33.57 -0.70 31.75
CA ASP A 168 -32.16 -0.30 31.78
C ASP A 168 -31.92 1.18 31.43
N ARG A 169 -32.79 2.07 31.91
CA ARG A 169 -32.67 3.52 31.75
C ARG A 169 -32.79 4.24 33.09
N ARG A 170 -32.06 5.35 33.19
CA ARG A 170 -32.18 6.31 34.29
C ARG A 170 -33.00 7.49 33.80
N PHE A 171 -34.02 7.85 34.57
CA PHE A 171 -34.85 9.02 34.31
C PHE A 171 -34.45 10.15 35.24
N GLN A 172 -34.47 11.37 34.71
CA GLN A 172 -34.25 12.61 35.45
C GLN A 172 -35.48 13.48 35.21
N VAL A 173 -36.04 14.02 36.29
CA VAL A 173 -37.22 14.88 36.25
C VAL A 173 -36.80 16.27 36.70
N GLU A 174 -37.09 17.27 35.88
CA GLU A 174 -36.78 18.67 36.14
C GLU A 174 -38.05 19.50 35.98
N GLY A 175 -38.23 20.47 36.87
CA GLY A 175 -39.32 21.44 36.81
C GLY A 175 -38.75 22.83 36.63
N HIS A 176 -39.36 23.61 35.73
CA HIS A 176 -39.01 25.01 35.50
C HIS A 176 -40.25 25.87 35.75
N THR A 177 -40.06 26.99 36.44
CA THR A 177 -41.04 28.09 36.51
C THR A 177 -40.55 29.21 35.61
N ASP A 178 -41.47 30.05 35.15
CA ASP A 178 -41.08 31.32 34.55
C ASP A 178 -40.52 32.26 35.62
N ASN A 179 -39.83 33.31 35.15
CA ASN A 179 -39.46 34.45 35.99
C ASN A 179 -40.56 35.48 35.80
N VAL A 180 -41.44 35.59 36.79
CA VAL A 180 -42.40 36.70 36.91
C VAL A 180 -41.73 37.90 37.56
#